data_AF-A0A7L4PPK7-F1
#
_entry.id   AF-A0A7L4PPK7-F1
#
_cell.length_a   1.000
_cell.length_b   1.000
_cell.length_c   1.000
_cell.angle_alpha   90.00
_cell.angle_beta   90.00
_cell.angle_gamma   90.00
#
_symmetry.space_group_name_H-M   'P 1'
#
loop_
_entity.id
_entity.type
_entity.pdbx_description
1 polymer ?
#
loop_
_entity_poly.entity_id
_entity_poly.type
_entity_poly.pdbx_seq_one_letter_code
_entity_poly.pdbx_strand_id
1 'polypeptide(L)'
;MPYEKHLEGEKALNFCLSDKDGKKVCLKDIKSDWIILFFFDKIILESENSDILYYSKVKDEFKELKAELIGVGSVSKKEIEKFCLEHNPNIILLSDLDYKVSEEYGVVFLDKEKNKRILPMTFLINKKGIVSKVWNREKMYYRFSGYADNLIELWEQSKMWAHITKVIDAIELLDKPHNG
;
A
#
# COMPACT_ATOMS: atom_id res chain seq x y z
N MET A 1 3.84 0.81 -15.88
CA MET A 1 3.78 -0.50 -16.60
C MET A 1 2.48 -1.24 -16.22
N PRO A 2 1.94 -2.20 -17.02
CA PRO A 2 0.79 -2.99 -16.59
C PRO A 2 1.16 -3.94 -15.44
N TYR A 3 0.21 -4.13 -14.51
CA TYR A 3 0.26 -5.20 -13.52
C TYR A 3 -0.39 -6.46 -14.12
N GLU A 4 0.29 -7.61 -14.05
CA GLU A 4 -0.08 -8.79 -14.83
C GLU A 4 -0.48 -10.02 -13.99
N LYS A 5 -0.26 -10.00 -12.67
CA LYS A 5 -0.44 -11.18 -11.82
C LYS A 5 -1.90 -11.48 -11.42
N HIS A 6 -2.86 -10.61 -11.75
CA HIS A 6 -4.32 -10.80 -11.58
C HIS A 6 -4.76 -11.54 -10.30
N LEU A 7 -4.36 -11.03 -9.12
CA LEU A 7 -4.62 -11.71 -7.84
C LEU A 7 -6.05 -11.57 -7.28
N GLU A 8 -6.96 -10.80 -7.89
CA GLU A 8 -8.34 -10.68 -7.38
C GLU A 8 -9.06 -12.04 -7.36
N GLY A 9 -9.69 -12.37 -6.23
CA GLY A 9 -10.36 -13.65 -5.98
C GLY A 9 -9.44 -14.76 -5.45
N GLU A 10 -8.12 -14.57 -5.49
CA GLU A 10 -7.13 -15.55 -5.06
C GLU A 10 -6.74 -15.37 -3.58
N LYS A 11 -6.15 -16.41 -2.99
CA LYS A 11 -5.47 -16.29 -1.69
C LYS A 11 -4.28 -15.35 -1.81
N ALA A 12 -4.20 -14.38 -0.90
CA ALA A 12 -3.04 -13.51 -0.77
C ALA A 12 -1.78 -14.33 -0.48
N LEU A 13 -0.68 -13.97 -1.14
CA LEU A 13 0.61 -14.64 -0.94
C LEU A 13 1.13 -14.31 0.45
N ASN A 14 1.30 -15.33 1.27
CA ASN A 14 1.71 -15.15 2.65
C ASN A 14 3.19 -14.80 2.75
N PHE A 15 3.54 -13.89 3.65
CA PHE A 15 4.91 -13.49 3.93
C PHE A 15 5.12 -13.25 5.42
N CYS A 16 6.39 -13.15 5.82
CA CYS A 16 6.81 -12.68 7.14
C CYS A 16 7.97 -11.71 6.98
N LEU A 17 7.75 -10.44 7.25
CA LEU A 17 8.76 -9.38 7.12
C LEU A 17 9.00 -8.70 8.47
N SER A 18 10.10 -7.97 8.58
CA SER A 18 10.46 -7.23 9.79
C SER A 18 9.93 -5.80 9.73
N ASP A 19 9.41 -5.33 10.86
CA ASP A 19 9.07 -3.92 11.07
C ASP A 19 10.31 -3.09 11.51
N LYS A 20 10.08 -1.82 11.86
CA LYS A 20 11.08 -0.87 12.35
C LYS A 20 11.84 -1.33 13.61
N ASP A 21 11.24 -2.20 14.42
CA ASP A 21 11.84 -2.73 15.66
C ASP A 21 12.47 -4.11 15.41
N GLY A 22 12.32 -4.67 14.22
CA GLY A 22 12.82 -5.99 13.83
C GLY A 22 11.87 -7.12 14.26
N LYS A 23 10.70 -6.77 14.79
CA LYS A 23 9.65 -7.74 15.07
C LYS A 23 9.15 -8.30 13.74
N LYS A 24 9.02 -9.63 13.69
CA LYS A 24 8.42 -10.29 12.53
C LYS A 24 6.92 -10.09 12.54
N VAL A 25 6.40 -9.59 11.42
CA VAL A 25 4.97 -9.47 11.12
C VAL A 25 4.69 -10.38 9.94
N CYS A 26 3.79 -11.35 10.15
CA CYS A 26 3.35 -12.26 9.10
C CYS A 26 1.93 -11.93 8.69
N LEU A 27 1.63 -11.94 7.39
CA LEU A 27 0.30 -11.59 6.86
C LEU A 27 -0.81 -12.45 7.50
N LYS A 28 -0.57 -13.75 7.64
CA LYS A 28 -1.51 -14.71 8.27
C LYS A 28 -1.82 -14.46 9.75
N ASP A 29 -0.96 -13.72 10.46
CA ASP A 29 -1.09 -13.51 11.91
C ASP A 29 -1.87 -12.23 12.25
N ILE A 30 -2.29 -11.50 11.21
CA ILE A 30 -2.99 -10.21 11.33
C ILE A 30 -4.47 -10.48 11.61
N LYS A 31 -4.94 -9.91 12.71
CA LYS A 31 -6.30 -10.11 13.22
C LYS A 31 -7.15 -8.88 12.93
N SER A 32 -7.56 -8.74 11.68
CA SER A 32 -8.46 -7.70 11.20
C SER A 32 -9.49 -8.29 10.23
N ASP A 33 -10.63 -7.62 10.05
CA ASP A 33 -11.62 -8.06 9.05
C ASP A 33 -11.13 -7.76 7.63
N TRP A 34 -10.33 -6.69 7.50
CA TRP A 34 -9.71 -6.24 6.27
C TRP A 34 -8.22 -5.94 6.46
N ILE A 35 -7.42 -6.20 5.44
CA ILE A 35 -6.02 -5.80 5.36
C ILE A 35 -5.85 -4.99 4.09
N ILE A 36 -5.29 -3.80 4.23
CA ILE A 36 -4.93 -2.91 3.14
C ILE A 36 -3.42 -3.00 3.00
N LEU A 37 -2.97 -3.87 2.10
CA LEU A 37 -1.58 -4.08 1.80
C LEU A 37 -1.18 -3.19 0.63
N PHE A 38 -0.31 -2.21 0.86
CA PHE A 38 0.19 -1.34 -0.20
C PHE A 38 1.70 -1.47 -0.35
N PHE A 39 2.16 -1.40 -1.59
CA PHE A 39 3.57 -1.44 -1.93
C PHE A 39 4.07 -0.04 -2.25
N PHE A 40 5.30 0.25 -1.84
CA PHE A 40 5.94 1.54 -2.05
C PHE A 40 7.43 1.40 -2.38
N ASP A 41 7.92 2.33 -3.19
CA ASP A 41 9.34 2.44 -3.55
C ASP A 41 10.10 3.23 -2.48
N LYS A 42 11.42 3.05 -2.38
CA LYS A 42 12.26 3.73 -1.37
C LYS A 42 12.09 5.25 -1.39
N ILE A 43 11.95 5.86 -2.56
CA ILE A 43 11.79 7.32 -2.71
C ILE A 43 10.58 7.87 -1.93
N ILE A 44 9.59 7.02 -1.62
CA ILE A 44 8.41 7.40 -0.84
C ILE A 44 8.79 7.75 0.61
N LEU A 45 9.85 7.17 1.19
CA LEU A 45 10.32 7.56 2.53
C LEU A 45 11.00 8.95 2.55
N GLU A 46 11.37 9.49 1.39
CA GLU A 46 12.03 10.81 1.30
C GLU A 46 11.02 11.93 1.02
N SER A 47 9.72 11.60 0.91
CA SER A 47 8.66 12.54 0.56
C SER A 47 7.80 12.94 1.75
N GLU A 48 7.67 14.25 1.99
CA GLU A 48 6.73 14.83 2.95
C GLU A 48 5.25 14.64 2.55
N ASN A 49 5.00 14.36 1.26
CA ASN A 49 3.68 14.05 0.70
C ASN A 49 3.56 12.56 0.35
N SER A 50 4.15 11.69 1.17
CA SER A 50 4.15 10.24 0.92
C SER A 50 2.80 9.57 1.19
N ASP A 51 2.48 8.53 0.42
CA ASP A 51 1.31 7.67 0.60
C ASP A 51 1.18 7.17 2.04
N ILE A 52 2.32 6.89 2.68
CA ILE A 52 2.43 6.45 4.07
C ILE A 52 1.81 7.47 5.03
N LEU A 53 2.10 8.77 4.84
CA LEU A 53 1.57 9.82 5.71
C LEU A 53 0.10 10.09 5.45
N TYR A 54 -0.38 9.98 4.20
CA TYR A 54 -1.81 10.06 3.91
C TYR A 54 -2.58 8.92 4.57
N TYR A 55 -2.13 7.67 4.42
CA TYR A 55 -2.74 6.54 5.12
C TYR A 55 -2.66 6.69 6.64
N SER A 56 -1.55 7.19 7.17
CA SER A 56 -1.41 7.46 8.59
C SER A 56 -2.43 8.46 9.12
N LYS A 57 -2.82 9.48 8.33
CA LYS A 57 -3.82 10.49 8.74
C LYS A 57 -5.22 9.90 8.88
N VAL A 58 -5.57 8.91 8.07
CA VAL A 58 -6.90 8.28 8.04
C VAL A 58 -6.93 6.91 8.72
N LYS A 59 -5.90 6.56 9.50
CA LYS A 59 -5.81 5.24 10.13
C LYS A 59 -7.04 4.93 11.00
N ASP A 60 -7.56 5.92 11.71
CA ASP A 60 -8.72 5.73 12.58
C ASP A 60 -10.00 5.42 11.79
N GLU A 61 -10.20 6.01 10.60
CA GLU A 61 -11.32 5.67 9.70
C GLU A 61 -11.23 4.20 9.27
N PHE A 62 -10.03 3.72 8.92
CA PHE A 62 -9.83 2.31 8.60
C PHE A 62 -10.02 1.39 9.80
N LYS A 63 -9.66 1.85 11.01
CA LYS A 63 -9.88 1.10 12.23
C LYS A 63 -11.36 0.93 12.56
N GLU A 64 -12.21 1.92 12.29
CA GLU A 64 -13.67 1.81 12.41
C GLU A 64 -14.24 0.74 11.47
N LEU A 65 -13.65 0.60 10.29
CA LEU A 65 -13.91 -0.46 9.31
C LEU A 65 -13.21 -1.79 9.64
N LYS A 66 -12.57 -1.90 10.82
CA LYS A 66 -11.78 -3.07 11.25
C LYS A 66 -10.72 -3.49 10.21
N ALA A 67 -10.12 -2.50 9.55
CA ALA A 67 -9.07 -2.66 8.57
C ALA A 67 -7.70 -2.31 9.15
N GLU A 68 -6.68 -3.09 8.80
CA GLU A 68 -5.28 -2.83 9.15
C GLU A 68 -4.49 -2.34 7.93
N LEU A 69 -3.67 -1.30 8.10
CA LEU A 69 -2.85 -0.70 7.04
C LEU A 69 -1.41 -1.19 7.11
N ILE A 70 -0.91 -1.75 6.01
CA ILE A 70 0.42 -2.33 5.94
C ILE A 70 1.12 -1.87 4.67
N GLY A 71 2.21 -1.13 4.86
CA GLY A 71 3.15 -0.77 3.79
C GLY A 71 4.27 -1.79 3.69
N VAL A 72 4.54 -2.29 2.49
CA VAL A 72 5.73 -3.11 2.18
C VAL A 72 6.58 -2.36 1.15
N GLY A 73 7.87 -2.17 1.44
CA GLY A 73 8.76 -1.47 0.52
C GLY A 73 10.15 -2.08 0.46
N SER A 74 10.84 -1.82 -0.65
CA SER A 74 12.24 -2.22 -0.88
C SER A 74 13.21 -1.32 -0.12
N VAL A 75 13.06 -1.32 1.20
CA VAL A 75 13.78 -0.49 2.16
C VAL A 75 14.26 -1.37 3.29
N SER A 76 15.35 -0.98 3.92
CA SER A 76 15.88 -1.62 5.12
C SER A 76 15.10 -1.23 6.36
N LYS A 77 15.18 -2.05 7.41
CA LYS A 77 14.68 -1.71 8.74
C LYS A 77 15.18 -0.33 9.22
N LYS A 78 16.45 -0.01 8.98
CA LYS A 78 17.05 1.27 9.42
C LYS A 78 16.44 2.48 8.73
N GLU A 79 16.07 2.35 7.45
CA GLU A 79 15.40 3.43 6.71
C GLU A 79 13.97 3.63 7.23
N ILE A 80 13.25 2.55 7.51
CA ILE A 80 11.92 2.63 8.15
C ILE A 80 12.04 3.26 9.55
N GLU A 81 13.02 2.84 10.36
CA GLU A 81 13.27 3.37 11.69
C GLU A 81 13.52 4.89 11.64
N LYS A 82 14.41 5.33 10.74
CA LYS A 82 14.67 6.77 10.52
C LYS A 82 13.41 7.52 10.14
N PHE A 83 12.65 7.03 9.15
CA PHE A 83 11.40 7.65 8.72
C PHE A 83 10.38 7.74 9.86
N CYS A 84 10.29 6.67 10.68
CA CYS A 84 9.38 6.66 11.82
C CYS A 84 9.80 7.64 12.92
N LEU A 85 11.10 7.87 13.13
CA LEU A 85 11.59 8.89 14.06
C LEU A 85 11.27 10.30 13.59
N GLU A 86 11.35 10.56 12.28
CA GLU A 86 11.14 11.88 11.69
C GLU A 86 9.65 12.23 11.57
N HIS A 87 8.79 11.26 11.24
CA HIS A 87 7.39 11.53 10.88
C HIS A 87 6.35 10.85 11.77
N ASN A 88 6.74 9.92 12.64
CA ASN A 88 5.86 9.19 13.55
C ASN A 88 4.56 8.65 12.88
N PRO A 89 4.64 7.91 11.76
CA PRO A 89 3.48 7.35 11.09
C PRO A 89 2.80 6.30 11.99
N ASN A 90 1.48 6.33 12.03
CA ASN A 90 0.67 5.42 12.83
C ASN A 90 0.25 4.18 12.00
N ILE A 91 1.12 3.61 11.16
CA ILE A 91 0.79 2.41 10.36
C ILE A 91 1.93 1.40 10.39
N ILE A 92 1.66 0.15 10.01
CA ILE A 92 2.67 -0.89 9.94
C ILE A 92 3.49 -0.70 8.65
N LEU A 93 4.81 -0.61 8.79
CA LEU A 93 5.75 -0.56 7.66
C LEU A 93 6.73 -1.72 7.77
N LEU A 94 6.92 -2.44 6.67
CA LEU A 94 7.71 -3.67 6.61
C LEU A 94 8.83 -3.57 5.58
N SER A 95 9.99 -4.09 5.96
CA SER A 95 11.21 -4.10 5.16
C SER A 95 11.25 -5.33 4.25
N ASP A 96 11.19 -5.10 2.94
CA ASP A 96 11.37 -6.09 1.86
C ASP A 96 12.64 -5.76 1.05
N LEU A 97 13.77 -5.61 1.75
CA LEU A 97 15.02 -5.07 1.18
C LEU A 97 15.51 -5.79 -0.08
N ASP A 98 15.26 -7.10 -0.20
CA ASP A 98 15.68 -7.92 -1.33
C ASP A 98 14.58 -8.11 -2.39
N TYR A 99 13.48 -7.36 -2.29
CA TYR A 99 12.31 -7.39 -3.19
C TYR A 99 11.59 -8.74 -3.24
N LYS A 100 11.86 -9.71 -2.36
CA LYS A 100 11.28 -11.06 -2.47
C LYS A 100 9.75 -11.04 -2.46
N VAL A 101 9.15 -10.36 -1.49
CA VAL A 101 7.69 -10.29 -1.40
C VAL A 101 7.13 -9.45 -2.53
N SER A 102 7.81 -8.37 -2.91
CA SER A 102 7.40 -7.51 -4.02
C SER A 102 7.43 -8.25 -5.37
N GLU A 103 8.43 -9.09 -5.61
CA GLU A 103 8.55 -9.95 -6.80
C GLU A 103 7.46 -11.02 -6.79
N GLU A 104 7.21 -11.65 -5.64
CA GLU A 104 6.10 -12.57 -5.47
C GLU A 104 4.76 -11.89 -5.73
N TYR A 105 4.52 -10.66 -5.30
CA TYR A 105 3.27 -9.97 -5.63
C TYR A 105 3.21 -9.49 -7.08
N GLY A 106 4.30 -9.56 -7.85
CA GLY A 106 4.39 -9.13 -9.23
C GLY A 106 4.39 -7.60 -9.38
N VAL A 107 4.91 -6.89 -8.38
CA VAL A 107 4.88 -5.42 -8.33
C VAL A 107 6.24 -4.78 -8.64
N VAL A 108 7.26 -5.57 -8.95
CA VAL A 108 8.59 -5.08 -9.34
C VAL A 108 8.66 -4.87 -10.84
N PHE A 109 9.25 -3.76 -11.26
CA PHE A 109 9.55 -3.48 -12.66
C PHE A 109 10.94 -2.88 -12.80
N LEU A 110 11.46 -2.86 -14.04
CA LEU A 110 12.70 -2.16 -14.37
C LEU A 110 12.37 -0.79 -14.97
N ASP A 111 12.95 0.28 -14.43
CA ASP A 111 12.86 1.59 -15.05
C ASP A 111 13.75 1.70 -16.31
N LYS A 112 13.79 2.89 -16.92
CA LYS A 112 14.59 3.14 -18.13
C LYS A 112 16.08 2.90 -17.93
N GLU A 113 16.56 3.02 -16.70
CA GLU A 113 17.96 2.83 -16.31
C GLU A 113 18.25 1.38 -15.86
N LYS A 114 17.26 0.48 -15.97
CA LYS A 114 17.32 -0.92 -15.55
C LYS A 114 17.46 -1.10 -14.04
N ASN A 115 17.06 -0.10 -13.25
CA ASN A 115 16.96 -0.25 -11.80
C ASN A 115 15.62 -0.90 -11.42
N LYS A 116 15.62 -1.76 -10.39
CA LYS A 116 14.38 -2.32 -9.84
C LYS A 116 13.60 -1.22 -9.10
N ARG A 117 12.33 -1.07 -9.48
CA ARG A 117 11.37 -0.14 -8.87
C ARG A 117 10.09 -0.88 -8.48
N ILE A 118 9.34 -0.30 -7.55
CA ILE A 118 8.06 -0.87 -7.09
C ILE A 118 6.89 -0.11 -7.72
N LEU A 119 5.96 -0.82 -8.34
CA LEU A 119 4.66 -0.29 -8.73
C LEU A 119 3.86 0.05 -7.46
N PRO A 120 3.25 1.25 -7.37
CA PRO A 120 2.45 1.64 -6.22
C PRO A 120 1.09 0.93 -6.24
N MET A 121 1.11 -0.36 -5.91
CA MET A 121 -0.05 -1.24 -5.89
C MET A 121 -0.68 -1.27 -4.50
N THR A 122 -2.01 -1.39 -4.44
CA THR A 122 -2.77 -1.62 -3.20
C THR A 122 -3.63 -2.86 -3.37
N PHE A 123 -3.63 -3.74 -2.39
CA PHE A 123 -4.40 -4.97 -2.32
C PHE A 123 -5.32 -4.90 -1.10
N LEU A 124 -6.63 -5.03 -1.31
CA LEU A 124 -7.60 -5.21 -0.23
C LEU A 124 -7.80 -6.71 -0.02
N ILE A 125 -7.48 -7.20 1.17
CA ILE A 125 -7.53 -8.61 1.54
C ILE A 125 -8.55 -8.77 2.66
N ASN A 126 -9.48 -9.71 2.50
CA ASN A 126 -10.49 -9.98 3.53
C ASN A 126 -9.98 -10.93 4.63
N LYS A 127 -10.76 -11.10 5.70
CA LYS A 127 -10.46 -12.00 6.84
C LYS A 127 -10.19 -13.46 6.50
N LYS A 128 -10.58 -13.94 5.31
CA LYS A 128 -10.27 -15.30 4.83
C LYS A 128 -8.92 -15.37 4.10
N GLY A 129 -8.20 -14.25 4.03
CA GLY A 129 -6.96 -14.10 3.28
C GLY A 129 -7.16 -14.05 1.77
N ILE A 130 -8.35 -13.71 1.28
CA ILE A 130 -8.61 -13.57 -0.16
C ILE A 130 -8.45 -12.11 -0.58
N VAL A 131 -7.74 -11.88 -1.68
CA VAL A 131 -7.61 -10.55 -2.30
C VAL A 131 -8.93 -10.18 -2.95
N SER A 132 -9.68 -9.28 -2.34
CA SER A 132 -10.99 -8.83 -2.83
C SER A 132 -10.86 -7.78 -3.94
N LYS A 133 -9.85 -6.91 -3.87
CA LYS A 133 -9.60 -5.84 -4.85
C LYS A 133 -8.12 -5.51 -5.01
N VAL A 134 -7.75 -5.07 -6.20
CA VAL A 134 -6.39 -4.63 -6.54
C VAL A 134 -6.43 -3.29 -7.28
N TRP A 135 -5.61 -2.33 -6.84
CA TRP A 135 -5.46 -1.04 -7.50
C TRP A 135 -4.00 -0.77 -7.89
N ASN A 136 -3.79 -0.34 -9.13
CA ASN A 136 -2.55 0.28 -9.58
C ASN A 136 -2.71 1.80 -9.50
N ARG A 137 -2.08 2.42 -8.49
CA ARG A 137 -2.21 3.86 -8.25
C ARG A 137 -1.64 4.67 -9.43
N GLU A 138 -0.51 4.25 -10.00
CA GLU A 138 0.10 4.88 -11.19
C GLU A 138 -0.87 5.02 -12.38
N LYS A 139 -1.61 3.96 -12.74
CA LYS A 139 -2.58 4.00 -13.86
C LYS A 139 -3.79 4.89 -13.56
N MET A 140 -4.17 5.04 -12.30
CA MET A 140 -5.23 5.96 -11.89
C MET A 140 -4.83 7.43 -12.14
N TYR A 141 -3.52 7.70 -12.18
CA TYR A 141 -2.93 9.04 -12.17
C TYR A 141 -2.59 9.62 -13.55
N TYR A 142 -2.52 8.79 -14.60
CA TYR A 142 -2.34 9.25 -15.98
C TYR A 142 -3.59 9.91 -16.59
N ARG A 143 -4.78 9.70 -16.02
CA ARG A 143 -6.04 10.24 -16.58
C ARG A 143 -6.24 11.74 -16.43
N PHE A 144 -5.30 12.45 -15.83
CA PHE A 144 -5.47 13.86 -15.53
C PHE A 144 -4.31 14.75 -16.03
N SER A 145 -3.17 14.24 -16.53
CA SER A 145 -1.97 15.08 -16.76
C SER A 145 -2.17 16.20 -17.81
N GLY A 146 -2.28 17.45 -17.34
CA GLY A 146 -2.36 18.65 -18.18
C GLY A 146 -2.02 19.98 -17.48
N TYR A 147 -1.42 19.97 -16.28
CA TYR A 147 -1.19 21.21 -15.52
C TYR A 147 0.24 21.33 -14.95
N ALA A 148 0.70 22.58 -14.87
CA ALA A 148 2.07 23.03 -14.59
C ALA A 148 2.62 22.63 -13.22
N ASP A 149 3.96 22.60 -13.11
CA ASP A 149 4.77 22.05 -12.02
C ASP A 149 4.40 22.54 -10.61
N ASN A 150 3.76 23.71 -10.47
CA ASN A 150 3.34 24.27 -9.18
C ASN A 150 2.05 23.64 -8.60
N LEU A 151 1.44 22.67 -9.29
CA LEU A 151 0.24 21.96 -8.84
C LEU A 151 0.48 20.49 -8.50
N ILE A 152 1.73 20.00 -8.65
CA ILE A 152 2.08 18.59 -8.45
C ILE A 152 1.73 18.14 -7.02
N GLU A 153 1.95 18.98 -6.01
CA GLU A 153 1.62 18.60 -4.64
C GLU A 153 0.12 18.42 -4.45
N LEU A 154 -0.70 19.45 -4.73
CA LEU A 154 -2.17 19.41 -4.65
C LEU A 154 -2.76 18.24 -5.45
N TRP A 155 -2.11 17.92 -6.56
CA TRP A 155 -2.44 16.79 -7.41
C TRP A 155 -2.18 15.45 -6.75
N GLU A 156 -0.98 15.23 -6.21
CA GLU A 156 -0.65 14.01 -5.47
C GLU A 156 -1.52 13.85 -4.21
N GLN A 157 -1.88 14.94 -3.53
CA GLN A 157 -2.83 14.85 -2.40
C GLN A 157 -4.22 14.40 -2.89
N SER A 158 -4.74 15.04 -3.94
CA SER A 158 -6.07 14.73 -4.49
C SER A 158 -6.18 13.27 -4.95
N LYS A 159 -5.09 12.76 -5.54
CA LYS A 159 -4.93 11.37 -5.96
C LYS A 159 -5.01 10.40 -4.80
N MET A 160 -4.26 10.66 -3.73
CA MET A 160 -4.26 9.80 -2.55
C MET A 160 -5.62 9.83 -1.84
N TRP A 161 -6.26 10.98 -1.72
CA TRP A 161 -7.62 11.07 -1.18
C TRP A 161 -8.62 10.28 -2.03
N ALA A 162 -8.60 10.45 -3.35
CA ALA A 162 -9.45 9.68 -4.25
C ALA A 162 -9.18 8.16 -4.16
N HIS A 163 -7.93 7.77 -3.92
CA HIS A 163 -7.59 6.36 -3.70
C HIS A 163 -8.13 5.85 -2.35
N ILE A 164 -7.92 6.59 -1.27
CA ILE A 164 -8.43 6.25 0.07
C ILE A 164 -9.95 6.08 0.05
N THR A 165 -10.68 7.04 -0.52
CA THR A 165 -12.15 6.95 -0.67
C THR A 165 -12.56 5.68 -1.41
N LYS A 166 -11.88 5.32 -2.51
CA LYS A 166 -12.19 4.08 -3.23
C LYS A 166 -11.95 2.81 -2.42
N VAL A 167 -10.94 2.80 -1.55
CA VAL A 167 -10.67 1.65 -0.67
C VAL A 167 -11.77 1.55 0.39
N ILE A 168 -12.17 2.68 0.99
CA ILE A 168 -13.28 2.76 1.94
C ILE A 168 -14.59 2.28 1.29
N ASP A 169 -14.97 2.86 0.15
CA ASP A 169 -16.17 2.49 -0.61
C ASP A 169 -16.19 0.99 -0.94
N ALA A 170 -15.03 0.41 -1.29
CA ALA A 170 -14.92 -1.00 -1.57
C ALA A 170 -15.16 -1.86 -0.34
N ILE A 171 -14.61 -1.49 0.82
CA ILE A 171 -14.87 -2.18 2.09
C ILE A 171 -16.36 -2.10 2.42
N GLU A 172 -16.95 -0.91 2.42
CA GLU A 172 -18.37 -0.70 2.72
C GLU A 172 -19.29 -1.48 1.78
N LEU A 173 -18.98 -1.52 0.49
CA LEU A 173 -19.75 -2.29 -0.50
C LEU A 173 -19.67 -3.80 -0.22
N LEU A 174 -18.48 -4.31 0.13
CA LEU A 174 -18.24 -5.72 0.35
C LEU A 174 -18.72 -6.21 1.72
N ASP A 175 -18.82 -5.32 2.70
CA ASP A 175 -19.34 -5.61 4.05
C ASP A 175 -20.86 -5.51 4.15
N LYS A 176 -21.54 -4.97 3.14
CA LYS A 176 -23.01 -4.99 3.11
C LYS A 176 -23.50 -6.43 3.24
N PRO A 177 -24.41 -6.73 4.19
CA PRO A 177 -25.02 -8.05 4.24
C PRO A 177 -25.66 -8.32 2.87
N HIS A 178 -25.26 -9.41 2.23
CA HIS A 178 -26.00 -9.93 1.09
C HIS A 178 -27.39 -10.28 1.60
N ASN A 179 -28.35 -9.37 1.41
CA ASN A 179 -29.77 -9.68 1.58
C ASN A 179 -30.12 -10.73 0.53
N GLY A 180 -30.01 -12.00 0.92
CA GLY A 180 -30.55 -13.16 0.22
C GLY A 180 -31.82 -13.62 0.91
#